data_AF-A0A535ZH83-F1
#
_entry.id   AF-A0A535ZH83-F1
#
_cell.length_a   1.000
_cell.length_b   1.000
_cell.length_c   1.000
_cell.angle_alpha   90.00
_cell.angle_beta   90.00
_cell.angle_gamma   90.00
#
_symmetry.space_group_name_H-M   'P 1'
#
loop_
_entity.id
_entity.type
_entity.pdbx_description
1 polymer ?
#
loop_
_entity_poly.entity_id
_entity_poly.type
_entity_poly.pdbx_seq_one_letter_code
_entity_poly.pdbx_strand_id
1 'polypeptide(L)'
;MVGAHGLTPLTFAMVGLVFALYVNGANLLGWFPDKEGLALTGKTVAVAGSLMGAITLLFDAIWFVAGSPFGTAGASATAQLVFGAIAGMYGLLWLAAGVAQLRGWDLRPVGQMCVACIVFQVFEIAVIATWNPFTNNLLGIEIALALFLPVLVGFYLVTHGRTGPTWVGWACMAAAVGSFWLAFAPTGIATWLPLS
;
A
#
# COMPACT_ATOMS: atom_id res chain seq x y z
N MET A 1 20.06 -18.35 6.78
CA MET A 1 20.05 -18.06 5.33
C MET A 1 18.65 -17.64 4.94
N VAL A 2 18.45 -16.36 4.60
CA VAL A 2 17.19 -15.93 3.96
C VAL A 2 17.24 -16.47 2.54
N GLY A 3 16.52 -17.56 2.27
CA GLY A 3 16.39 -18.07 0.91
C GLY A 3 15.67 -17.04 0.04
N ALA A 4 15.99 -16.97 -1.24
CA ALA A 4 15.34 -16.09 -2.23
C ALA A 4 13.77 -16.21 -2.24
N HIS A 5 13.24 -17.27 -1.63
CA HIS A 5 11.83 -17.54 -1.40
C HIS A 5 11.14 -16.62 -0.36
N GLY A 6 11.89 -15.92 0.51
CA GLY A 6 11.30 -15.08 1.56
C GLY A 6 10.78 -13.72 1.09
N LEU A 7 11.31 -13.19 -0.02
CA LEU A 7 10.98 -11.84 -0.54
C LEU A 7 9.95 -11.85 -1.67
N THR A 8 9.69 -13.02 -2.25
CA THR A 8 8.75 -13.20 -3.38
C THR A 8 7.32 -12.74 -3.05
N PRO A 9 6.80 -12.99 -1.83
CA PRO A 9 5.48 -12.51 -1.42
C PRO A 9 5.38 -10.98 -1.30
N LEU A 10 6.46 -10.31 -0.86
CA LEU A 10 6.50 -8.84 -0.78
C LEU A 10 6.42 -8.21 -2.17
N THR A 11 7.20 -8.71 -3.14
CA THR A 11 7.11 -8.24 -4.54
C THR A 11 5.71 -8.46 -5.11
N PHE A 12 5.08 -9.60 -4.82
CA PHE A 12 3.69 -9.88 -5.23
C PHE A 12 2.69 -8.88 -4.60
N ALA A 13 2.84 -8.59 -3.31
CA ALA A 13 2.05 -7.61 -2.58
C ALA A 13 2.15 -6.22 -3.22
N MET A 14 3.38 -5.78 -3.49
CA MET A 14 3.67 -4.48 -4.09
C MET A 14 3.10 -4.36 -5.50
N VAL A 15 3.13 -5.41 -6.32
CA VAL A 15 2.52 -5.40 -7.66
C VAL A 15 1.00 -5.17 -7.57
N GLY A 16 0.31 -5.85 -6.67
CA GLY A 16 -1.13 -5.62 -6.46
C GLY A 16 -1.43 -4.21 -5.95
N LEU A 17 -0.60 -3.68 -5.06
CA LEU A 17 -0.72 -2.30 -4.56
C LEU A 17 -0.47 -1.26 -5.66
N VAL A 18 0.55 -1.46 -6.50
CA VAL A 18 0.81 -0.62 -7.68
C VAL A 18 -0.42 -0.59 -8.58
N PHE A 19 -1.00 -1.75 -8.85
CA PHE A 19 -2.20 -1.83 -9.67
C PHE A 19 -3.38 -1.09 -9.04
N ALA A 20 -3.63 -1.29 -7.74
CA ALA A 20 -4.68 -0.59 -6.99
C ALA A 20 -4.51 0.94 -7.04
N LEU A 21 -3.30 1.43 -6.80
CA LEU A 21 -2.98 2.86 -6.84
C LEU A 21 -3.11 3.43 -8.24
N TYR A 22 -2.57 2.74 -9.24
CA TYR A 22 -2.62 3.18 -10.64
C TYR A 22 -4.06 3.28 -11.12
N VAL A 23 -4.88 2.25 -10.98
CA VAL A 23 -6.25 2.28 -11.52
C VAL A 23 -7.17 3.21 -10.72
N ASN A 24 -7.03 3.31 -9.39
CA ASN A 24 -7.80 4.30 -8.64
C ASN A 24 -7.35 5.72 -8.97
N GLY A 25 -6.04 5.95 -9.14
CA GLY A 25 -5.52 7.25 -9.55
C GLY A 25 -5.97 7.65 -10.96
N ALA A 26 -5.90 6.73 -11.93
CA ALA A 26 -6.34 6.94 -13.30
C ALA A 26 -7.85 7.23 -13.36
N ASN A 27 -8.65 6.54 -12.54
CA ASN A 27 -10.07 6.81 -12.40
C ASN A 27 -10.34 8.22 -11.83
N LEU A 28 -9.62 8.64 -10.78
CA LEU A 28 -9.73 9.98 -10.19
C LEU A 28 -9.28 11.11 -11.15
N LEU A 29 -8.39 10.79 -12.09
CA LEU A 29 -7.93 11.68 -13.16
C LEU A 29 -8.86 11.68 -14.39
N GLY A 30 -9.86 10.80 -14.44
CA GLY A 30 -10.77 10.68 -15.58
C GLY A 30 -10.14 10.07 -16.83
N TRP A 31 -9.08 9.26 -16.68
CA TRP A 31 -8.36 8.64 -17.81
C TRP A 31 -9.09 7.45 -18.42
N PHE A 32 -10.10 6.90 -17.75
CA PHE A 32 -10.96 5.85 -18.30
C PHE A 32 -12.19 6.51 -18.92
N PRO A 33 -12.24 6.68 -20.26
CA PRO A 33 -13.42 7.24 -20.90
C PRO A 33 -14.57 6.22 -20.83
N ASP A 34 -15.78 6.68 -20.48
CA ASP A 34 -17.01 5.87 -20.54
C ASP A 34 -17.48 5.59 -22.00
N LYS A 35 -16.57 5.65 -22.99
CA LYS A 35 -16.91 5.80 -24.42
C LYS A 35 -16.84 4.55 -25.28
N GLU A 36 -16.56 3.39 -24.72
CA GLU A 36 -16.70 2.15 -25.47
C GLU A 36 -17.96 1.45 -24.99
N GLY A 37 -18.88 1.08 -25.89
CA GLY A 37 -20.18 0.43 -25.59
C GLY A 37 -20.10 -0.93 -24.88
N LEU A 38 -18.95 -1.24 -24.26
CA LEU A 38 -18.71 -2.28 -23.27
C LEU A 38 -18.99 -1.68 -21.88
N ALA A 39 -19.77 -2.36 -21.05
CA ALA A 39 -20.17 -1.92 -19.71
C ALA A 39 -19.00 -1.77 -18.68
N LEU A 40 -17.74 -1.77 -19.12
CA LEU A 40 -16.56 -1.60 -18.30
C LEU A 40 -16.30 -0.12 -18.05
N THR A 41 -17.10 0.49 -17.17
CA THR A 41 -16.89 1.85 -16.67
C THR A 41 -15.56 1.97 -15.90
N GLY A 42 -15.00 3.18 -15.79
CA GLY A 42 -13.79 3.43 -14.96
C GLY A 42 -13.93 2.95 -13.51
N LYS A 43 -15.17 2.94 -12.99
CA LYS A 43 -15.53 2.34 -11.70
C LYS A 43 -15.21 0.85 -11.63
N THR A 44 -15.49 0.07 -12.67
CA THR A 44 -15.24 -1.38 -12.68
C THR A 44 -13.75 -1.68 -12.58
N VAL A 45 -12.92 -0.91 -13.28
CA VAL A 45 -11.46 -1.04 -13.26
C VAL A 45 -10.90 -0.64 -11.88
N ALA A 46 -11.41 0.45 -11.29
CA ALA A 46 -11.04 0.89 -9.95
C ALA A 46 -11.37 -0.17 -8.89
N VAL A 47 -12.57 -0.78 -8.96
CA VAL A 47 -12.98 -1.87 -8.06
C VAL A 47 -12.05 -3.07 -8.18
N ALA A 48 -11.76 -3.50 -9.41
CA ALA A 48 -10.86 -4.64 -9.65
C ALA A 48 -9.46 -4.37 -9.07
N GLY A 49 -8.95 -3.15 -9.23
CA GLY A 49 -7.70 -2.72 -8.61
C GLY A 49 -7.71 -2.76 -7.10
N SER A 50 -8.71 -2.14 -6.48
CA SER A 50 -8.87 -2.13 -5.02
C SER A 50 -8.93 -3.54 -4.45
N LEU A 51 -9.68 -4.44 -5.08
CA LEU A 51 -9.77 -5.84 -4.63
C LEU A 51 -8.46 -6.61 -4.85
N MET A 52 -7.75 -6.36 -5.96
CA MET A 52 -6.45 -6.98 -6.22
C MET A 52 -5.43 -6.55 -5.17
N GLY A 53 -5.28 -5.23 -4.92
CA GLY A 53 -4.39 -4.72 -3.89
C GLY A 53 -4.74 -5.25 -2.50
N ALA A 54 -6.04 -5.35 -2.18
CA ALA A 54 -6.49 -5.94 -0.93
C ALA A 54 -6.03 -7.39 -0.77
N ILE A 55 -6.27 -8.24 -1.77
CA ILE A 55 -5.94 -9.66 -1.72
C ILE A 55 -4.44 -9.87 -1.59
N THR A 56 -3.63 -9.17 -2.39
CA THR A 56 -2.18 -9.36 -2.38
C THR A 56 -1.56 -8.88 -1.06
N LEU A 57 -2.02 -7.75 -0.52
CA LEU A 57 -1.52 -7.21 0.74
C LEU A 57 -1.97 -8.02 1.97
N LEU A 58 -3.22 -8.50 1.99
CA LEU A 58 -3.69 -9.37 3.07
C LEU A 58 -2.96 -10.72 3.06
N PHE A 59 -2.70 -11.27 1.89
CA PHE A 59 -1.87 -12.48 1.76
C PHE A 59 -0.46 -12.24 2.30
N ASP A 60 0.17 -11.12 1.94
CA ASP A 60 1.50 -10.75 2.41
C ASP A 60 1.54 -10.54 3.93
N ALA A 61 0.52 -9.88 4.50
CA ALA A 61 0.38 -9.72 5.94
C ALA A 61 0.32 -11.08 6.67
N ILE A 62 -0.48 -12.02 6.17
CA ILE A 62 -0.56 -13.38 6.71
C ILE A 62 0.79 -14.09 6.56
N TRP A 63 1.44 -13.94 5.41
CA TRP A 63 2.74 -14.55 5.15
C TRP A 63 3.83 -14.04 6.09
N PHE A 64 3.90 -12.73 6.35
CA PHE A 64 4.86 -12.16 7.29
C PHE A 64 4.69 -12.68 8.71
N VAL A 65 3.45 -12.95 9.13
CA VAL A 65 3.16 -13.49 10.47
C VAL A 65 3.41 -14.99 10.54
N ALA A 66 2.93 -15.76 9.56
CA ALA A 66 2.96 -17.23 9.60
C ALA A 66 4.26 -17.83 9.05
N GLY A 67 4.79 -17.25 7.96
CA GLY A 67 5.98 -17.73 7.27
C GLY A 67 7.28 -17.26 7.90
N SER A 68 7.25 -16.18 8.68
CA SER A 68 8.44 -15.54 9.27
C SER A 68 9.64 -15.47 8.30
N PRO A 69 9.47 -14.87 7.09
CA PRO A 69 10.49 -14.86 6.04
C PRO A 69 11.84 -14.21 6.40
N PHE A 70 11.90 -13.31 7.39
CA PHE A 70 13.15 -12.68 7.84
C PHE A 70 13.78 -13.38 9.06
N GLY A 71 13.12 -14.41 9.62
CA GLY A 71 13.59 -15.17 10.79
C GLY A 71 12.90 -14.77 12.10
N THR A 72 13.00 -15.59 13.15
CA THR A 72 12.15 -15.46 14.35
C THR A 72 12.78 -14.71 15.53
N ALA A 73 14.00 -14.19 15.37
CA ALA A 73 14.77 -13.60 16.47
C ALA A 73 15.19 -12.14 16.20
N GLY A 74 15.43 -11.39 17.27
CA GLY A 74 16.03 -10.06 17.24
C GLY A 74 15.26 -9.05 16.39
N ALA A 75 15.99 -8.20 15.66
CA ALA A 75 15.43 -7.16 14.80
C ALA A 75 14.58 -7.71 13.64
N SER A 76 14.85 -8.95 13.19
CA SER A 76 14.08 -9.59 12.11
C SER A 76 12.62 -9.82 12.50
N ALA A 77 12.37 -10.26 13.74
CA ALA A 77 11.01 -10.48 14.24
C ALA A 77 10.20 -9.17 14.23
N THR A 78 10.80 -8.09 14.75
CA THR A 78 10.17 -6.76 14.76
C THR A 78 9.90 -6.26 13.35
N ALA A 79 10.86 -6.40 12.43
CA ALA A 79 10.70 -5.94 11.05
C ALA A 79 9.51 -6.60 10.34
N GLN A 80 9.34 -7.92 10.50
CA GLN A 80 8.24 -8.64 9.86
C GLN A 80 6.89 -8.27 10.43
N LEU A 81 6.81 -8.05 11.74
CA LEU A 81 5.56 -7.61 12.37
C LEU A 81 5.15 -6.22 11.86
N VAL A 82 6.10 -5.30 11.69
CA VAL A 82 5.83 -3.97 11.14
C VAL A 82 5.42 -4.05 9.67
N PHE A 83 6.17 -4.75 8.81
CA PHE A 83 5.78 -4.89 7.40
C PHE A 83 4.47 -5.66 7.22
N GLY A 84 4.22 -6.67 8.05
CA GLY A 84 2.95 -7.39 8.09
C GLY A 84 1.79 -6.50 8.56
N ALA A 85 2.02 -5.62 9.54
CA ALA A 85 1.03 -4.65 9.99
C ALA A 85 0.70 -3.61 8.91
N ILE A 86 1.73 -3.07 8.23
CA ILE A 86 1.58 -2.15 7.08
C ILE A 86 0.71 -2.83 6.00
N ALA A 87 1.09 -4.04 5.58
CA ALA A 87 0.39 -4.79 4.56
C ALA A 87 -1.07 -5.08 5.00
N GLY A 88 -1.28 -5.49 6.25
CA GLY A 88 -2.60 -5.78 6.80
C GLY A 88 -3.50 -4.53 6.82
N MET A 89 -2.96 -3.40 7.29
CA MET A 89 -3.66 -2.11 7.33
C MET A 89 -4.12 -1.69 5.93
N TYR A 90 -3.21 -1.63 4.95
CA TYR A 90 -3.56 -1.25 3.59
C TYR A 90 -4.45 -2.28 2.90
N GLY A 91 -4.24 -3.57 3.16
CA GLY A 91 -5.08 -4.64 2.63
C GLY A 91 -6.54 -4.50 3.08
N LEU A 92 -6.78 -4.21 4.36
CA LEU A 92 -8.12 -3.95 4.89
C LEU A 92 -8.71 -2.64 4.35
N LEU A 93 -7.91 -1.59 4.20
CA LEU A 93 -8.35 -0.32 3.63
C LEU A 93 -8.83 -0.49 2.18
N TRP A 94 -8.03 -1.15 1.34
CA TRP A 94 -8.37 -1.42 -0.04
C TRP A 94 -9.55 -2.39 -0.18
N LEU A 95 -9.69 -3.35 0.74
CA LEU A 95 -10.85 -4.24 0.78
C LEU A 95 -12.12 -3.43 1.04
N ALA A 96 -12.10 -2.57 2.06
CA ALA A 96 -13.24 -1.71 2.40
C ALA A 96 -13.60 -0.77 1.23
N ALA A 97 -12.59 -0.15 0.60
CA ALA A 97 -12.76 0.69 -0.57
C ALA A 97 -13.39 -0.09 -1.74
N GLY A 98 -12.84 -1.25 -2.09
CA GLY A 98 -13.32 -2.09 -3.18
C GLY A 98 -14.75 -2.56 -2.97
N VAL A 99 -15.10 -3.00 -1.75
CA VAL A 99 -16.47 -3.42 -1.41
C VAL A 99 -17.44 -2.25 -1.48
N ALA A 100 -17.09 -1.10 -0.90
CA ALA A 100 -17.95 0.07 -0.94
C ALA A 100 -18.16 0.59 -2.37
N GLN A 101 -17.10 0.65 -3.19
CA GLN A 101 -17.18 0.99 -4.60
C GLN A 101 -18.08 0.01 -5.37
N LEU A 102 -17.89 -1.29 -5.18
CA LEU A 102 -18.67 -2.35 -5.83
C LEU A 102 -20.16 -2.25 -5.50
N ARG A 103 -20.48 -2.01 -4.21
CA ARG A 103 -21.86 -1.94 -3.72
C ARG A 103 -22.50 -0.56 -3.89
N GLY A 104 -21.74 0.45 -4.29
CA GLY A 104 -22.22 1.83 -4.34
C GLY A 104 -22.56 2.39 -2.95
N TRP A 105 -21.85 1.93 -1.91
CA TRP A 105 -22.01 2.44 -0.56
C TRP A 105 -21.36 3.80 -0.40
N ASP A 106 -21.75 4.49 0.66
CA ASP A 106 -21.10 5.71 1.10
C ASP A 106 -19.61 5.43 1.41
N LEU A 107 -18.71 6.22 0.82
CA LEU A 107 -17.26 6.10 1.00
C LEU A 107 -16.73 6.91 2.19
N ARG A 108 -17.57 7.72 2.88
CA ARG A 108 -17.14 8.46 4.08
C ARG A 108 -16.54 7.56 5.16
N PRO A 109 -17.08 6.36 5.47
CA PRO A 109 -16.45 5.43 6.41
C PRO A 109 -15.03 5.01 5.97
N VAL A 110 -14.81 4.77 4.68
CA VAL A 110 -13.47 4.48 4.14
C VAL A 110 -12.54 5.68 4.33
N GLY A 111 -13.04 6.90 4.08
CA GLY A 111 -12.32 8.13 4.39
C GLY A 111 -11.94 8.26 5.87
N GLN A 112 -12.81 7.86 6.80
CA GLN A 112 -12.49 7.84 8.24
C GLN A 112 -11.43 6.78 8.57
N MET A 113 -11.47 5.62 7.92
CA MET A 113 -10.38 4.63 8.03
C MET A 113 -9.05 5.20 7.57
N CYS A 114 -9.01 6.04 6.52
CA CYS A 114 -7.79 6.72 6.11
C CYS A 114 -7.19 7.59 7.23
N VAL A 115 -8.01 8.23 8.07
CA VAL A 115 -7.51 9.01 9.22
C VAL A 115 -6.80 8.12 10.23
N ALA A 116 -7.38 6.95 10.55
CA ALA A 116 -6.71 5.97 11.40
C ALA A 116 -5.41 5.48 10.75
N CYS A 117 -5.43 5.19 9.46
CA CYS A 117 -4.25 4.77 8.71
C CYS A 117 -3.15 5.84 8.69
N ILE A 118 -3.47 7.13 8.69
CA ILE A 118 -2.46 8.21 8.77
C ILE A 118 -1.70 8.10 10.09
N VAL A 119 -2.40 7.90 11.21
CA VAL A 119 -1.78 7.77 12.53
C VAL A 119 -0.84 6.57 12.57
N PHE A 120 -1.30 5.41 12.09
CA PHE A 120 -0.47 4.22 11.99
C PHE A 120 0.70 4.40 11.03
N GLN A 121 0.49 5.01 9.87
CA GLN A 121 1.54 5.23 8.88
C GLN A 121 2.67 6.11 9.41
N VAL A 122 2.33 7.19 10.14
CA VAL A 122 3.32 8.05 10.79
C VAL A 122 4.09 7.28 11.87
N PHE A 123 3.38 6.47 12.68
CA PHE A 123 4.02 5.63 13.69
C PHE A 123 4.97 4.61 13.06
N GLU A 124 4.57 3.93 12.00
CA GLU A 124 5.38 2.95 11.26
C GLU A 124 6.65 3.59 10.68
N ILE A 125 6.52 4.76 10.05
CA ILE A 125 7.68 5.52 9.54
C ILE A 125 8.62 5.88 10.71
N ALA A 126 8.08 6.35 11.83
CA ALA A 126 8.89 6.69 13.00
C ALA A 126 9.62 5.47 13.59
N VAL A 127 8.96 4.30 13.65
CA VAL A 127 9.59 3.05 14.10
C VAL A 127 10.71 2.64 13.15
N ILE A 128 10.47 2.66 11.84
CA ILE A 128 11.49 2.31 10.83
C ILE A 128 12.71 3.24 10.93
N ALA A 129 12.48 4.54 11.17
CA ALA A 129 13.55 5.51 11.35
C ALA A 129 14.47 5.21 12.55
N THR A 130 14.01 4.41 13.54
CA THR A 130 14.85 3.98 14.67
C THR A 130 15.80 2.83 14.33
N TRP A 131 15.60 2.12 13.20
CA TRP A 131 16.34 0.90 12.85
C TRP A 131 17.72 1.13 12.20
N ASN A 132 18.33 2.30 12.45
CA ASN A 132 19.64 2.80 11.98
C ASN A 132 19.56 3.73 10.75
N PRO A 133 19.85 5.04 10.89
CA PRO A 133 19.53 6.06 9.89
C PRO A 133 20.45 6.19 8.66
N PHE A 134 21.34 5.24 8.32
CA PHE A 134 22.35 5.49 7.26
C PHE A 134 22.58 4.36 6.24
N THR A 135 21.50 3.82 5.69
CA THR A 135 21.59 3.09 4.41
C THR A 135 20.62 3.73 3.43
N ASN A 136 21.08 4.02 2.21
CA ASN A 136 20.26 4.68 1.17
C ASN A 136 18.93 3.93 0.89
N ASN A 137 18.86 2.64 1.21
CA ASN A 137 17.66 1.82 1.04
C ASN A 137 16.59 2.09 2.12
N LEU A 138 16.95 2.36 3.37
CA LEU A 138 15.96 2.69 4.42
C LEU A 138 15.31 4.05 4.17
N LEU A 139 16.11 5.05 3.78
CA LEU A 139 15.58 6.35 3.37
C LEU A 139 14.60 6.21 2.18
N GLY A 140 14.92 5.35 1.21
CA GLY A 140 14.02 5.07 0.10
C GLY A 140 12.70 4.42 0.55
N ILE A 141 12.74 3.50 1.52
CA ILE A 141 11.54 2.90 2.11
C ILE A 141 10.69 3.96 2.82
N GLU A 142 11.30 4.81 3.64
CA GLU A 142 10.62 5.90 4.33
C GLU A 142 9.97 6.89 3.35
N ILE A 143 10.68 7.27 2.29
CA ILE A 143 10.12 8.13 1.24
C ILE A 143 8.93 7.45 0.58
N ALA A 144 9.06 6.17 0.20
CA ALA A 144 7.98 5.43 -0.43
C ALA A 144 6.75 5.32 0.49
N LEU A 145 6.93 5.08 1.79
CA LEU A 145 5.85 5.08 2.78
C LEU A 145 5.24 6.49 2.98
N ALA A 146 6.07 7.53 3.00
CA ALA A 146 5.62 8.91 3.14
C ALA A 146 4.74 9.36 1.96
N LEU A 147 4.94 8.81 0.75
CA LEU A 147 4.10 9.09 -0.41
C LEU A 147 2.64 8.63 -0.23
N PHE A 148 2.35 7.72 0.71
CA PHE A 148 0.98 7.33 1.02
C PHE A 148 0.23 8.33 1.89
N LEU A 149 0.93 9.14 2.69
CA LEU A 149 0.29 10.17 3.52
C LEU A 149 -0.59 11.13 2.71
N PRO A 150 -0.14 11.75 1.60
CA PRO A 150 -1.02 12.58 0.79
C PRO A 150 -2.17 11.80 0.14
N VAL A 151 -2.00 10.51 -0.15
CA VAL A 151 -3.07 9.64 -0.66
C VAL A 151 -4.16 9.46 0.39
N LEU A 152 -3.79 9.11 1.63
CA LEU A 152 -4.73 8.92 2.73
C LEU A 152 -5.47 10.22 3.09
N VAL A 153 -4.74 11.34 3.19
CA VAL A 153 -5.33 12.66 3.41
C VAL A 153 -6.27 13.00 2.25
N GLY A 154 -5.85 12.74 1.02
CA GLY A 154 -6.64 12.99 -0.18
C GLY A 154 -7.94 12.21 -0.21
N PHE A 155 -7.90 10.90 0.06
CA PHE A 155 -9.11 10.08 0.12
C PHE A 155 -10.08 10.56 1.21
N TYR A 156 -9.59 10.92 2.40
CA TYR A 156 -10.44 11.52 3.43
C TYR A 156 -11.12 12.80 2.91
N LEU A 157 -10.35 13.72 2.33
CA LEU A 157 -10.88 15.00 1.85
C LEU A 157 -11.88 14.82 0.70
N VAL A 158 -11.58 13.96 -0.28
CA VAL A 158 -12.44 13.72 -1.45
C VAL A 158 -13.75 13.04 -1.02
N THR A 159 -13.68 12.00 -0.18
CA THR A 159 -14.89 11.28 0.28
C THR A 159 -15.82 12.16 1.12
N HIS A 160 -15.30 13.25 1.70
CA HIS A 160 -16.08 14.24 2.46
C HIS A 160 -16.40 15.50 1.67
N GLY A 161 -16.14 15.53 0.35
CA GLY A 161 -16.46 16.66 -0.52
C GLY A 161 -15.66 17.93 -0.23
N ARG A 162 -14.50 17.82 0.44
CA ARG A 162 -13.66 18.96 0.83
C ARG A 162 -12.68 19.40 -0.24
N THR A 163 -12.47 18.60 -1.28
CA THR A 163 -11.53 18.89 -2.37
C THR A 163 -11.89 18.10 -3.63
N GLY A 164 -11.32 18.50 -4.77
CA GLY A 164 -11.48 17.79 -6.05
C GLY A 164 -10.63 16.52 -6.13
N PRO A 165 -11.03 15.54 -6.96
CA PRO A 165 -10.37 14.22 -7.04
C PRO A 165 -9.00 14.24 -7.73
N THR A 166 -8.72 15.22 -8.59
CA THR A 166 -7.59 15.21 -9.53
C THR A 166 -6.23 15.13 -8.83
N TRP A 167 -5.99 15.93 -7.79
CA TRP A 167 -4.70 15.92 -7.10
C TRP A 167 -4.47 14.62 -6.31
N VAL A 168 -5.54 14.02 -5.79
CA VAL A 168 -5.49 12.69 -5.13
C VAL A 168 -5.12 11.63 -6.15
N GLY A 169 -5.64 11.75 -7.38
CA GLY A 169 -5.24 10.92 -8.50
C GLY A 169 -3.73 10.99 -8.78
N TRP A 170 -3.14 12.18 -8.79
CA TRP A 170 -1.68 12.34 -8.93
C TRP A 170 -0.90 11.83 -7.72
N ALA A 171 -1.40 12.03 -6.50
CA ALA A 171 -0.80 11.45 -5.30
C ALA A 171 -0.77 9.91 -5.39
N CYS A 172 -1.85 9.29 -5.87
CA CYS A 172 -1.89 7.84 -6.13
C CYS A 172 -0.84 7.42 -7.17
N MET A 173 -0.63 8.21 -8.24
CA MET A 173 0.41 7.92 -9.24
C MET A 173 1.81 7.98 -8.64
N ALA A 174 2.10 8.99 -7.82
CA ALA A 174 3.38 9.11 -7.13
C ALA A 174 3.60 7.92 -6.17
N ALA A 175 2.59 7.56 -5.38
CA ALA A 175 2.64 6.40 -4.49
C ALA A 175 2.78 5.08 -5.27
N ALA A 176 2.18 4.97 -6.47
CA ALA A 176 2.34 3.80 -7.34
C ALA A 176 3.81 3.66 -7.78
N VAL A 177 4.47 4.75 -8.16
CA VAL A 177 5.90 4.75 -8.48
C VAL A 177 6.75 4.34 -7.28
N GLY A 178 6.45 4.88 -6.09
CA GLY A 178 7.13 4.49 -4.84
C GLY A 178 6.94 3.00 -4.51
N SER A 179 5.71 2.48 -4.67
CA SER A 179 5.37 1.07 -4.46
C SER A 179 6.05 0.16 -5.48
N PHE A 180 6.17 0.61 -6.72
CA PHE A 180 6.88 -0.12 -7.77
C PHE A 180 8.37 -0.21 -7.44
N TRP A 181 8.98 0.88 -6.98
CA TRP A 181 10.35 0.86 -6.49
C TRP A 181 10.53 -0.11 -5.30
N LEU A 182 9.59 -0.11 -4.34
CA LEU A 182 9.56 -1.04 -3.21
C LEU A 182 9.47 -2.51 -3.62
N ALA A 183 8.95 -2.83 -4.82
CA ALA A 183 8.90 -4.20 -5.32
C ALA A 183 10.29 -4.78 -5.64
N PHE A 184 11.28 -3.90 -5.94
CA PHE A 184 12.66 -4.27 -6.32
C PHE A 184 13.70 -3.91 -5.25
N ALA A 185 13.40 -2.95 -4.38
CA ALA A 185 14.19 -2.61 -3.20
C ALA A 185 14.31 -3.67 -2.06
N PRO A 186 13.55 -4.81 -2.00
CA PRO A 186 13.67 -5.75 -0.87
C PRO A 186 15.04 -6.43 -0.77
N THR A 187 15.83 -6.39 -1.84
CA THR A 187 17.25 -6.79 -1.83
C THR A 187 18.08 -6.03 -0.79
N GLY A 188 17.65 -4.82 -0.40
CA GLY A 188 18.18 -4.09 0.74
C GLY A 188 17.82 -4.73 2.08
N ILE A 189 16.54 -4.95 2.38
CA ILE A 189 16.10 -5.39 3.72
C ILE A 189 16.77 -6.72 4.14
N ALA A 190 16.95 -7.66 3.20
CA ALA A 190 17.58 -8.94 3.47
C ALA A 190 19.11 -8.89 3.64
N THR A 191 19.78 -7.81 3.21
CA THR A 191 21.24 -7.63 3.36
C THR A 191 21.64 -6.85 4.61
N TRP A 192 20.69 -6.16 5.27
CA TRP A 192 20.97 -5.25 6.41
C TRP A 192 20.59 -5.79 7.78
N LEU A 193 19.74 -6.81 7.89
CA LEU A 193 19.50 -7.46 9.17
C LEU A 193 20.72 -8.32 9.50
N PRO A 194 21.51 -8.01 10.55
CA PRO A 194 22.54 -8.94 11.01
C PRO A 194 21.80 -10.21 11.40
N LEU A 195 21.95 -11.24 10.58
CA LEU A 195 21.50 -12.60 10.89
C LEU A 195 22.46 -13.17 11.94
N SER A 196 22.41 -12.62 13.15
CA SER A 196 23.13 -13.08 14.33
C SER A 196 22.16 -13.16 15.51
#